data_AF-A0A6L5C276-F1
#
_entry.id   AF-A0A6L5C276-F1
#
_cell.length_a   1.000
_cell.length_b   1.000
_cell.length_c   1.000
_cell.angle_alpha   90.00
_cell.angle_beta   90.00
_cell.angle_gamma   90.00
#
_symmetry.space_group_name_H-M   'P 1'
#
loop_
_entity.id
_entity.type
_entity.pdbx_description
1 polymer ?
#
loop_
_entity_poly.entity_id
_entity_poly.type
_entity_poly.pdbx_seq_one_letter_code
_entity_poly.pdbx_strand_id
1 'polypeptide(L)'
;MSAITKSQLAYTYSWSADSGDNPHYIGKPDQDKVDRNEGYEVLRFLNSICSEKAQALNAERLIKTKLPDTVHKRSEILKWLIDNWQK
;
A
#
# COMPACT_ATOMS: atom_id res chain seq x y z
N MET A 1 -5.69 11.04 -10.97
CA MET A 1 -4.53 11.85 -10.53
C MET A 1 -3.88 11.11 -9.36
N SER A 2 -2.55 11.19 -9.23
CA SER A 2 -1.84 10.62 -8.09
C SER A 2 -1.83 11.62 -6.92
N ALA A 3 -2.15 11.16 -5.72
CA ALA A 3 -2.03 11.95 -4.49
C ALA A 3 -0.58 12.25 -4.12
N ILE A 4 0.33 11.29 -4.35
CA ILE A 4 1.76 11.41 -4.05
C ILE A 4 2.65 10.72 -5.10
N THR A 5 3.92 11.11 -5.11
CA THR A 5 4.98 10.47 -5.93
C THR A 5 6.01 9.74 -5.06
N LYS A 6 6.89 8.95 -5.70
CA LYS A 6 8.00 8.22 -5.06
C LYS A 6 8.82 9.10 -4.10
N SER A 7 9.16 10.32 -4.51
CA SER A 7 10.00 11.23 -3.71
C SER A 7 9.29 11.82 -2.48
N GLN A 8 7.97 11.63 -2.37
CA GLN A 8 7.17 12.14 -1.28
C GLN A 8 6.85 11.09 -0.22
N LEU A 9 7.13 9.81 -0.49
CA LEU A 9 7.03 8.75 0.52
C LEU A 9 7.96 9.05 1.70
N ALA A 10 7.43 8.92 2.91
CA ALA A 10 8.13 9.26 4.15
C ALA A 10 9.06 8.15 4.64
N TYR A 11 8.88 6.91 4.18
CA TYR A 11 9.65 5.75 4.62
C TYR A 11 10.56 5.17 3.53
N THR A 12 11.52 4.36 3.94
CA THR A 12 12.41 3.63 3.03
C THR A 12 11.73 2.36 2.51
N TYR A 13 11.90 2.12 1.21
CA TYR A 13 11.39 0.97 0.50
C TYR A 13 12.45 0.38 -0.41
N SER A 14 12.32 -0.90 -0.73
CA SER A 14 12.98 -1.48 -1.89
C SER A 14 12.31 -0.99 -3.17
N TRP A 15 13.12 -0.72 -4.18
CA TRP A 15 12.68 -0.35 -5.53
C TRP A 15 13.16 -1.36 -6.59
N SER A 16 13.62 -2.52 -6.15
CA SER A 16 13.71 -3.68 -7.03
C SER A 16 12.29 -4.18 -7.26
N ALA A 17 11.85 -4.23 -8.52
CA ALA A 17 10.74 -5.10 -8.85
C ALA A 17 11.26 -6.53 -8.65
N ASP A 18 10.65 -7.27 -7.73
CA ASP A 18 10.96 -8.70 -7.66
C ASP A 18 10.61 -9.32 -9.00
N SER A 19 11.56 -10.05 -9.59
CA SER A 19 11.42 -10.72 -10.89
C SER A 19 10.37 -11.85 -10.89
N GLY A 20 9.59 -11.97 -9.82
CA GLY A 20 8.80 -13.13 -9.49
C GLY A 20 7.43 -12.74 -8.98
N ASP A 21 6.50 -12.53 -9.90
CA ASP A 21 5.22 -13.19 -9.74
C ASP A 21 4.59 -13.54 -11.09
N ASN A 22 4.09 -14.78 -11.14
CA ASN A 22 3.59 -15.43 -12.33
C ASN A 22 2.41 -14.63 -12.92
N PRO A 23 2.49 -14.14 -14.17
CA PRO A 23 1.46 -13.28 -14.78
C PRO A 23 0.09 -13.97 -15.00
N HIS A 24 -0.06 -15.23 -14.56
CA HIS A 24 -1.22 -16.08 -14.77
C HIS A 24 -2.13 -16.28 -13.54
N TYR A 25 -1.98 -15.51 -12.45
CA TYR A 25 -2.94 -15.58 -11.34
C TYR A 25 -4.25 -14.84 -11.69
N ILE A 26 -5.13 -15.54 -12.43
CA ILE A 26 -6.49 -15.10 -12.74
C ILE A 26 -7.40 -15.57 -11.60
N GLY A 27 -7.37 -14.84 -10.47
CA GLY A 27 -8.24 -15.09 -9.32
C GLY A 27 -8.67 -13.76 -8.70
N LYS A 28 -10.00 -13.56 -8.58
CA LYS A 28 -10.76 -12.41 -8.03
C LYS A 28 -9.99 -11.08 -7.81
N PRO A 29 -10.50 -9.93 -8.30
CA PRO A 29 -9.81 -8.63 -8.31
C PRO A 29 -9.39 -8.03 -6.94
N ASP A 30 -9.70 -8.68 -5.82
CA ASP A 30 -9.37 -8.24 -4.45
C ASP A 30 -8.30 -9.11 -3.74
N GLN A 31 -7.66 -10.05 -4.45
CA GLN A 31 -6.63 -10.93 -3.87
C GLN A 31 -5.20 -10.39 -3.97
N ASP A 32 -4.95 -9.31 -4.71
CA ASP A 32 -3.63 -8.71 -4.81
C ASP A 32 -3.14 -8.35 -3.40
N LYS A 33 -2.01 -8.95 -3.00
CA LYS A 33 -1.31 -8.56 -1.79
C LYS A 33 -0.63 -7.22 -2.02
N VAL A 34 -0.27 -6.55 -0.94
CA VAL A 34 0.64 -5.39 -0.97
C VAL A 34 1.85 -5.77 -0.14
N ASP A 35 2.99 -5.93 -0.79
CA ASP A 35 4.28 -5.90 -0.15
C ASP A 35 4.55 -4.49 0.36
N ARG A 36 4.59 -4.39 1.70
CA ARG A 36 4.77 -3.13 2.42
C ARG A 36 6.24 -2.67 2.43
N ASN A 37 7.14 -3.49 1.89
CA ASN A 37 8.55 -3.20 1.72
C ASN A 37 8.88 -2.79 0.28
N GLU A 38 8.02 -3.09 -0.69
CA GLU A 38 8.18 -2.65 -2.07
C GLU A 38 7.53 -1.29 -2.31
N GLY A 39 8.34 -0.33 -2.76
CA GLY A 39 7.92 1.06 -2.93
C GLY A 39 6.89 1.23 -4.05
N TYR A 40 6.97 0.42 -5.11
CA TYR A 40 6.01 0.47 -6.21
C TYR A 40 4.62 0.02 -5.77
N GLU A 41 4.52 -1.07 -5.01
CA GLU A 41 3.24 -1.59 -4.54
C GLU A 41 2.58 -0.64 -3.54
N VAL A 42 3.35 -0.13 -2.56
CA VAL A 42 2.83 0.84 -1.58
C VAL A 42 2.40 2.12 -2.27
N LEU A 43 3.22 2.68 -3.17
CA LEU A 43 2.87 3.89 -3.90
C LEU A 43 1.60 3.71 -4.74
N ARG A 44 1.49 2.57 -5.46
CA ARG A 44 0.30 2.22 -6.26
C ARG A 44 -0.93 2.06 -5.37
N PHE A 45 -0.79 1.41 -4.22
CA PHE A 45 -1.88 1.25 -3.26
C PHE A 45 -2.36 2.60 -2.73
N LEU A 46 -1.47 3.43 -2.19
CA LEU A 46 -1.81 4.76 -1.64
C LEU A 46 -2.51 5.65 -2.67
N ASN A 47 -1.97 5.73 -3.89
CA ASN A 47 -2.59 6.51 -4.97
C ASN A 47 -3.91 5.94 -5.48
N SER A 48 -4.23 4.68 -5.16
CA SER A 48 -5.53 4.09 -5.51
C SER A 48 -6.63 4.35 -4.48
N ILE A 49 -6.27 4.69 -3.24
CA ILE A 49 -7.24 4.88 -2.13
C ILE A 49 -7.26 6.31 -1.58
N CYS A 50 -6.31 7.17 -1.95
CA CYS A 50 -6.21 8.55 -1.51
C CYS A 50 -6.24 9.51 -2.70
N SER A 51 -6.93 10.63 -2.55
CA SER A 51 -6.90 11.75 -3.50
C SER A 51 -5.94 12.85 -3.07
N GLU A 52 -5.75 13.02 -1.76
CA GLU A 52 -4.94 14.09 -1.17
C GLU A 52 -3.62 13.58 -0.59
N LYS A 53 -2.57 14.41 -0.71
CA LYS A 53 -1.24 14.09 -0.17
C LYS A 53 -1.27 13.78 1.33
N ALA A 54 -1.99 14.59 2.12
CA ALA A 54 -2.07 14.39 3.57
C ALA A 54 -2.70 13.04 3.94
N GLN A 55 -3.71 12.59 3.19
CA GLN A 55 -4.32 11.27 3.39
C GLN A 55 -3.33 10.16 3.07
N ALA A 56 -2.63 10.26 1.93
CA ALA A 56 -1.66 9.25 1.51
C ALA A 56 -0.51 9.09 2.52
N LEU A 57 0.00 10.20 3.07
CA LEU A 57 1.06 10.15 4.09
C LEU A 57 0.57 9.60 5.43
N ASN A 58 -0.69 9.86 5.82
CA ASN A 58 -1.26 9.24 7.01
C ASN A 58 -1.42 7.72 6.83
N ALA A 59 -1.97 7.30 5.70
CA ALA A 59 -2.10 5.90 5.35
C ALA A 59 -0.73 5.19 5.29
N GLU A 60 0.28 5.82 4.68
CA GLU A 60 1.65 5.31 4.65
C GLU A 60 2.20 5.06 6.06
N ARG A 61 2.11 6.06 6.94
CA ARG A 61 2.53 5.96 8.35
C ARG A 61 1.85 4.79 9.04
N LEU A 62 0.53 4.65 8.89
CA LEU A 62 -0.24 3.58 9.51
C LEU A 62 0.18 2.20 8.98
N ILE A 63 0.37 2.06 7.66
CA ILE A 63 0.85 0.83 7.02
C ILE A 63 2.23 0.43 7.55
N LYS A 64 3.15 1.38 7.70
CA LYS A 64 4.54 1.09 8.10
C LYS A 64 4.75 0.91 9.60
N THR A 65 3.91 1.52 10.43
CA THR A 65 4.18 1.58 11.88
C THR A 65 3.17 0.84 12.75
N LYS A 66 1.95 0.57 12.24
CA LYS A 66 0.85 0.06 13.07
C LYS A 66 0.10 -1.13 12.46
N LEU A 67 0.11 -1.27 11.13
CA LEU A 67 -0.59 -2.34 10.45
C LEU A 67 0.01 -3.71 10.84
N PRO A 68 -0.80 -4.66 11.34
CA PRO A 68 -0.30 -5.98 11.75
C PRO A 68 0.33 -6.76 10.60
N ASP A 69 1.34 -7.55 10.92
CA ASP A 69 2.06 -8.42 9.96
C ASP A 69 1.24 -9.61 9.45
N THR A 70 -0.04 -9.73 9.80
CA THR A 70 -0.95 -10.73 9.24
C THR A 70 -1.86 -10.15 8.17
N VAL A 71 -1.84 -8.82 7.98
CA VAL A 71 -2.75 -8.09 7.08
C VAL A 71 -1.97 -7.66 5.84
N HIS A 72 -2.24 -8.33 4.72
CA HIS A 72 -1.49 -8.12 3.47
C HIS A 72 -2.34 -7.92 2.23
N LYS A 73 -3.60 -8.37 2.24
CA LYS A 73 -4.47 -8.19 1.07
C LYS A 73 -4.91 -6.73 0.99
N ARG A 74 -4.99 -6.17 -0.21
CA ARG A 74 -5.42 -4.78 -0.44
C ARG A 74 -6.73 -4.44 0.28
N SER A 75 -7.73 -5.31 0.17
CA SER A 75 -9.05 -5.13 0.79
C SER A 75 -8.98 -5.13 2.32
N GLU A 76 -8.19 -6.02 2.91
CA GLU A 76 -7.97 -6.11 4.35
C GLU A 76 -7.19 -4.90 4.88
N ILE A 77 -6.16 -4.45 4.14
CA ILE A 77 -5.39 -3.24 4.48
C ILE A 77 -6.29 -2.02 4.44
N LEU A 78 -7.10 -1.84 3.38
CA LEU A 78 -8.02 -0.70 3.27
C LEU A 78 -9.04 -0.72 4.41
N LYS A 79 -9.64 -1.87 4.69
CA LYS A 79 -10.57 -2.01 5.82
C LYS A 79 -9.89 -1.63 7.14
N TRP A 80 -8.70 -2.16 7.39
CA TRP A 80 -7.96 -1.87 8.60
C TRP A 80 -7.62 -0.38 8.72
N LEU A 81 -7.22 0.29 7.63
CA LEU A 81 -6.94 1.72 7.61
C LEU A 81 -8.19 2.56 7.95
N ILE A 82 -9.35 2.21 7.39
CA ILE A 82 -10.62 2.87 7.71
C ILE A 82 -10.94 2.72 9.20
N ASP A 83 -10.84 1.48 9.71
CA ASP A 83 -11.15 1.15 11.11
C ASP A 83 -10.16 1.79 12.11
N ASN A 84 -8.98 2.23 11.65
CA ASN A 84 -7.88 2.71 12.49
C ASN A 84 -7.33 4.08 12.08
N TRP A 85 -8.09 4.88 11.31
CA TRP A 85 -7.60 6.09 10.66
C TRP A 85 -7.02 7.15 11.62
N GLN A 86 -7.54 7.18 12.86
CA GLN A 86 -7.17 8.14 13.91
C GLN A 86 -6.03 7.67 14.84
N LYS A 87 -5.41 6.50 14.57
CA LYS A 87 -4.32 5.95 15.41
C LYS A 87 -2.96 6.59 15.19
#